data_AF-A0A371CVR2-F1
#
_entry.id   AF-A0A371CVR2-F1
#
_cell.length_a   1.000
_cell.length_b   1.000
_cell.length_c   1.000
_cell.angle_alpha   90.00
_cell.angle_beta   90.00
_cell.angle_gamma   90.00
#
_symmetry.space_group_name_H-M   'P 1'
#
loop_
_entity.id
_entity.type
_entity.pdbx_description
1 polymer ?
#
loop_
_entity_poly.entity_id
_entity_poly.type
_entity_poly.pdbx_seq_one_letter_code
_entity_poly.pdbx_strand_id
1 'polypeptide(L)'
;MGVLIPGCRPDDITLACVFCPCIGFNMPSNLKEVTPKNKLFLYGPVYGGDSNHGASKRARKDNKNDRRLAPGYWVDHPRQVVHLVCCAALTHDLLSYPQDQTCSGFKVGRSQRTGKFRFVEISGIVAITCRHIFFRSGAVIDLIMGKRYSFTNFALAGAMRGDEELPEHHWSYDVLCIYIKQMLERWGVYFPKLVPIIAKMFCCIPLFHIHSHRDLCQAVFSMCYAIGWGLLHMETVEHPWARLNKAAAPLREMTGGACHDAYNDLFNFWNREKLERMGECL
;
A
#
# COMPACT_ATOMS: atom_id res chain seq x y z
N MET A 1 21.74 -21.78 3.47
CA MET A 1 20.26 -21.94 3.44
C MET A 1 19.68 -20.76 4.19
N GLY A 2 18.85 -19.95 3.54
CA GLY A 2 18.22 -18.78 4.17
C GLY A 2 17.09 -19.17 5.12
N VAL A 3 16.74 -18.27 6.04
CA VAL A 3 15.55 -18.40 6.89
C VAL A 3 14.30 -18.19 6.02
N LEU A 4 13.41 -19.17 5.98
CA LEU A 4 12.09 -19.03 5.35
C LEU A 4 11.14 -18.37 6.33
N ILE A 5 10.60 -17.21 5.97
CA ILE A 5 9.59 -16.51 6.78
C ILE A 5 8.20 -17.05 6.38
N PRO A 6 7.42 -17.60 7.33
CA PRO A 6 6.06 -18.07 7.06
C PRO A 6 5.19 -16.99 6.41
N GLY A 7 4.28 -17.41 5.51
CA GLY A 7 3.40 -16.48 4.78
C GLY A 7 4.07 -15.75 3.61
N CYS A 8 5.40 -15.82 3.46
CA CYS A 8 6.10 -15.35 2.27
C CYS A 8 6.13 -16.45 1.19
N ARG A 9 6.12 -16.06 -0.08
CA ARG A 9 6.23 -17.05 -1.16
C ARG A 9 7.66 -17.60 -1.22
N PRO A 10 7.87 -18.92 -1.44
CA PRO A 10 9.23 -19.47 -1.55
C PRO A 10 10.04 -18.94 -2.73
N ASP A 11 9.36 -18.49 -3.79
CA ASP A 11 9.94 -17.90 -5.00
C ASP A 11 10.01 -16.36 -4.95
N ASP A 12 9.71 -15.77 -3.79
CA ASP A 12 9.75 -14.32 -3.62
C ASP A 12 11.18 -13.79 -3.59
N ILE A 13 11.43 -12.72 -4.35
CA ILE A 13 12.72 -12.01 -4.39
C ILE A 13 12.78 -10.82 -3.43
N THR A 14 11.73 -10.62 -2.63
CA THR A 14 11.62 -9.49 -1.70
C THR A 14 12.18 -9.81 -0.32
N LEU A 15 12.64 -8.77 0.36
CA LEU A 15 13.05 -8.84 1.76
C LEU A 15 11.86 -8.47 2.66
N ALA A 16 11.28 -9.46 3.33
CA ALA A 16 10.17 -9.26 4.24
C ALA A 16 10.61 -8.66 5.59
N CYS A 17 9.66 -8.03 6.28
CA CYS A 17 9.88 -7.51 7.62
C CYS A 17 9.80 -8.62 8.67
N VAL A 18 10.90 -8.89 9.38
CA VAL A 18 10.96 -9.90 10.46
C VAL A 18 10.36 -9.44 11.79
N PHE A 19 9.99 -8.16 11.89
CA PHE A 19 9.42 -7.55 13.10
C PHE A 19 7.90 -7.46 13.06
N CYS A 20 7.29 -7.64 11.89
CA CYS A 20 5.83 -7.74 11.80
C CYS A 20 5.35 -9.05 12.44
N PRO A 21 4.17 -9.06 13.07
CA PRO A 21 3.57 -10.27 13.60
C PRO A 21 3.48 -11.35 12.51
N CYS A 22 4.06 -12.52 12.76
CA CYS A 22 4.12 -13.64 11.83
C CYS A 22 3.88 -14.95 12.59
N ILE A 23 2.77 -15.62 12.25
CA ILE A 23 2.36 -16.89 12.85
C ILE A 23 3.42 -17.95 12.57
N GLY A 24 3.84 -18.66 13.62
CA GLY A 24 4.86 -19.71 13.50
C GLY A 24 6.30 -19.19 13.39
N PHE A 25 6.53 -17.89 13.50
CA PHE A 25 7.87 -17.28 13.47
C PHE A 25 8.18 -16.49 14.74
N ASN A 26 7.49 -15.37 14.95
CA ASN A 26 7.75 -14.45 16.07
C ASN A 26 6.51 -14.21 16.93
N MET A 27 5.56 -15.14 16.89
CA MET A 27 4.32 -15.10 17.66
C MET A 27 4.11 -16.38 18.49
N PRO A 28 3.48 -16.30 19.68
CA PRO A 28 3.08 -17.48 20.43
C PRO A 28 2.09 -18.34 19.64
N SER A 29 2.30 -19.67 19.62
CA SER A 29 1.41 -20.61 18.93
C SER A 29 0.02 -20.69 19.56
N ASN A 30 -0.08 -20.50 20.87
CA ASN A 30 -1.32 -20.50 21.65
C ASN A 30 -1.86 -19.08 21.90
N LEU A 31 -1.69 -18.17 20.91
CA LEU A 31 -2.02 -16.75 21.02
C LEU A 31 -3.38 -16.45 21.67
N LYS A 32 -4.44 -17.16 21.25
CA LYS A 32 -5.82 -16.97 21.71
C LYS A 32 -6.03 -17.35 23.17
N GLU A 33 -5.16 -18.20 23.73
CA GLU A 33 -5.22 -18.66 25.12
C GLU A 33 -4.43 -17.71 26.03
N VAL A 34 -3.27 -17.23 25.57
CA VAL A 34 -2.34 -16.43 26.38
C VAL A 34 -2.57 -14.93 26.30
N THR A 35 -3.32 -14.46 25.31
CA THR A 35 -3.55 -13.02 25.08
C THR A 35 -5.01 -12.64 25.35
N PRO A 36 -5.27 -11.75 26.32
CA PRO A 36 -6.60 -11.18 26.51
C PRO A 36 -7.12 -10.50 25.23
N LYS A 37 -8.43 -10.59 24.96
CA LYS A 37 -9.04 -10.03 23.74
C LYS A 37 -8.70 -8.55 23.52
N ASN A 38 -8.68 -7.76 24.60
CA ASN A 38 -8.35 -6.33 24.54
C ASN A 38 -6.86 -6.02 24.32
N LYS A 39 -6.02 -7.04 24.12
CA LYS A 39 -4.58 -6.91 23.82
C LYS A 39 -4.19 -7.54 22.48
N LEU A 40 -5.15 -8.04 21.71
CA LEU A 40 -4.88 -8.68 20.41
C LEU A 40 -4.24 -7.71 19.41
N PHE A 41 -4.49 -6.40 19.56
CA PHE A 41 -3.84 -5.35 18.77
C PHE A 41 -2.31 -5.39 18.77
N LEU A 42 -1.68 -5.96 19.82
CA LEU A 42 -0.22 -6.14 19.87
C LEU A 42 0.32 -7.02 18.75
N TYR A 43 -0.55 -7.87 18.20
CA TYR A 43 -0.25 -8.82 17.14
C TYR A 43 -0.95 -8.47 15.82
N GLY A 44 -1.60 -7.32 15.75
CA GLY A 44 -2.22 -6.84 14.52
C GLY A 44 -1.18 -6.15 13.62
N PRO A 45 -1.06 -6.53 12.34
CA PRO A 45 -0.25 -5.78 11.40
C PRO A 45 -0.88 -4.40 11.17
N VAL A 46 0.00 -3.44 10.93
CA VAL A 46 -0.36 -2.06 10.56
C VAL A 46 0.17 -1.80 9.17
N TYR A 47 -0.73 -1.44 8.26
CA TYR A 47 -0.44 -1.13 6.87
C TYR A 47 -0.57 0.38 6.65
N GLY A 48 0.47 1.02 6.11
CA GLY A 48 0.44 2.41 5.66
C GLY A 48 0.50 2.46 4.15
N GLY A 49 -0.45 3.13 3.51
CA GLY A 49 -0.47 3.34 2.07
C GLY A 49 -0.16 4.77 1.70
N ASP A 50 0.63 4.95 0.65
CA ASP A 50 0.81 6.25 0.01
C ASP A 50 1.04 6.11 -1.51
N SER A 51 0.79 7.21 -2.23
CA SER A 51 0.98 7.33 -3.68
C SER A 51 2.11 8.30 -4.07
N ASN A 52 3.16 7.77 -4.69
CA ASN A 52 4.27 8.57 -5.19
C ASN A 52 4.11 8.90 -6.68
N HIS A 53 3.79 10.17 -6.98
CA HIS A 53 3.67 10.68 -8.34
C HIS A 53 5.00 11.19 -8.95
N GLY A 54 6.09 11.19 -8.17
CA GLY A 54 7.45 11.39 -8.67
C GLY A 54 7.90 10.22 -9.55
N ALA A 55 7.46 9.01 -9.19
CA ALA A 55 7.66 7.73 -9.89
C ALA A 55 6.83 7.58 -11.18
N SER A 56 6.60 8.67 -11.92
CA SER A 56 5.90 8.64 -13.20
C SER A 56 6.80 8.12 -14.33
N LYS A 57 6.20 7.48 -15.33
CA LYS A 57 6.87 6.93 -16.53
C LYS A 57 6.34 7.61 -17.79
N ARG A 58 7.24 8.01 -18.69
CA ARG A 58 6.84 8.59 -19.98
C ARG A 58 6.20 7.55 -20.89
N ALA A 59 5.22 7.99 -21.67
CA ALA A 59 4.71 7.23 -22.79
C ALA A 59 5.79 7.16 -23.86
N ARG A 60 6.19 5.93 -24.23
CA ARG A 60 7.16 5.66 -25.29
C ARG A 60 6.77 4.39 -26.04
N LYS A 61 7.36 4.18 -27.21
CA LYS A 61 7.29 2.88 -27.88
C LYS A 61 8.00 1.86 -26.99
N ASP A 62 7.23 1.01 -26.32
CA ASP A 62 7.76 0.00 -25.42
C ASP A 62 8.10 -1.29 -26.18
N ASN A 63 9.07 -2.04 -25.67
CA ASN A 63 9.38 -3.36 -26.21
C ASN A 63 8.34 -4.36 -25.69
N LYS A 64 7.54 -4.96 -26.57
CA LYS A 64 6.51 -5.94 -26.18
C LYS A 64 7.07 -7.18 -25.47
N ASN A 65 8.35 -7.48 -25.71
CA ASN A 65 9.05 -8.61 -25.10
C ASN A 65 9.75 -8.23 -23.80
N ASP A 66 9.82 -6.94 -23.45
CA ASP A 66 10.33 -6.52 -22.16
C ASP A 66 9.33 -6.92 -21.07
N ARG A 67 9.76 -7.83 -20.21
CA ARG A 67 9.01 -8.36 -19.08
C ARG A 67 9.93 -8.33 -17.88
N ARG A 68 9.38 -7.90 -16.75
CA ARG A 68 10.06 -7.98 -15.46
C ARG A 68 10.51 -9.42 -15.17
N LEU A 69 11.65 -9.58 -14.52
CA LEU A 69 12.22 -10.89 -14.18
C LEU A 69 11.37 -11.64 -13.15
N ALA A 70 10.86 -10.93 -12.14
CA ALA A 70 9.95 -11.46 -11.14
C ALA A 70 8.92 -10.41 -10.69
N PRO A 71 7.78 -10.81 -10.12
CA PRO A 71 6.81 -9.87 -9.55
C PRO A 71 7.42 -9.01 -8.43
N GLY A 72 8.11 -9.64 -7.48
CA GLY A 72 8.70 -8.95 -6.33
C GLY A 72 7.65 -8.15 -5.55
N TYR A 73 7.92 -6.85 -5.37
CA TYR A 73 7.02 -5.95 -4.64
C TYR A 73 5.75 -5.59 -5.42
N TRP A 74 5.70 -5.88 -6.72
CA TRP A 74 4.56 -5.53 -7.55
C TRP A 74 3.43 -6.53 -7.43
N VAL A 75 2.18 -6.04 -7.50
CA VAL A 75 1.00 -6.90 -7.63
C VAL A 75 1.17 -7.91 -8.76
N ASP A 76 0.61 -9.10 -8.56
CA ASP A 76 0.56 -10.12 -9.60
C ASP A 76 -0.30 -9.63 -10.77
N HIS A 77 0.14 -9.92 -12.00
CA HIS A 77 -0.59 -9.60 -13.23
C HIS A 77 -1.12 -8.15 -13.33
N PRO A 78 -0.27 -7.11 -13.24
CA PRO A 78 -0.72 -5.71 -13.20
C PRO A 78 -1.54 -5.31 -14.44
N ARG A 79 -1.27 -5.89 -15.62
CA ARG A 79 -2.06 -5.65 -16.84
C ARG A 79 -3.49 -6.18 -16.73
N GLN A 80 -3.68 -7.34 -16.11
CA GLN A 80 -5.00 -7.90 -15.87
C GLN A 80 -5.75 -7.06 -14.83
N VAL A 81 -5.06 -6.60 -13.78
CA VAL A 81 -5.62 -5.66 -12.81
C VAL A 81 -6.11 -4.40 -13.48
N VAL A 82 -5.28 -3.79 -14.34
CA VAL A 82 -5.68 -2.61 -15.13
C VAL A 82 -6.91 -2.91 -15.97
N HIS A 83 -6.92 -4.03 -16.70
CA HIS A 83 -8.08 -4.41 -17.52
C HIS A 83 -9.35 -4.61 -16.69
N LEU A 84 -9.26 -5.36 -15.58
CA LEU A 84 -10.38 -5.60 -14.67
C LEU A 84 -10.91 -4.30 -14.10
N VAL A 85 -10.02 -3.42 -13.64
CA VAL A 85 -10.36 -2.11 -13.11
C VAL A 85 -11.00 -1.25 -14.20
N CYS A 86 -10.47 -1.27 -15.43
CA CYS A 86 -11.00 -0.60 -16.63
C CYS A 86 -12.43 -1.07 -16.95
N CYS A 87 -12.64 -2.37 -17.10
CA CYS A 87 -13.92 -2.99 -17.42
C CYS A 87 -14.95 -2.79 -16.31
N ALA A 88 -14.59 -3.02 -15.05
CA ALA A 88 -15.51 -2.87 -13.94
C ALA A 88 -16.00 -1.43 -13.77
N ALA A 89 -15.18 -0.43 -14.11
CA ALA A 89 -15.64 0.96 -14.09
C ALA A 89 -16.58 1.32 -15.25
N LEU A 90 -16.63 0.50 -16.31
CA LEU A 90 -17.62 0.64 -17.37
C LEU A 90 -18.96 -0.01 -16.98
N THR A 91 -18.96 -0.96 -16.05
CA THR A 91 -20.16 -1.74 -15.66
C THR A 91 -20.71 -1.36 -14.28
N HIS A 92 -19.89 -0.81 -13.39
CA HIS A 92 -20.27 -0.40 -12.05
C HIS A 92 -19.98 1.08 -11.83
N ASP A 93 -21.04 1.88 -11.75
CA ASP A 93 -20.98 3.32 -11.45
C ASP A 93 -20.39 3.61 -10.05
N LEU A 94 -20.31 2.58 -9.19
CA LEU A 94 -19.63 2.60 -7.89
C LEU A 94 -18.11 2.78 -7.97
N LEU A 95 -17.51 2.73 -9.18
CA LEU A 95 -16.08 2.94 -9.39
C LEU A 95 -15.78 4.30 -10.05
N SER A 96 -16.81 5.09 -10.36
CA SER A 96 -16.74 6.38 -11.05
C SER A 96 -16.83 7.61 -10.12
N TYR A 97 -16.95 7.41 -8.79
CA TYR A 97 -17.19 8.51 -7.85
C TYR A 97 -16.18 9.65 -8.05
N PRO A 98 -16.61 10.90 -8.27
CA PRO A 98 -15.70 12.00 -8.58
C PRO A 98 -14.68 12.18 -7.45
N GLN A 99 -13.40 11.97 -7.78
CA GLN A 99 -12.25 11.94 -6.85
C GLN A 99 -11.61 13.32 -6.68
N ASP A 100 -12.45 14.33 -6.71
CA ASP A 100 -12.01 15.66 -7.05
C ASP A 100 -11.69 16.46 -5.79
N GLN A 101 -12.21 16.04 -4.63
CA GLN A 101 -12.17 16.78 -3.37
C GLN A 101 -12.06 15.83 -2.16
N THR A 102 -11.16 16.15 -1.23
CA THR A 102 -11.19 15.58 0.13
C THR A 102 -12.44 16.03 0.86
N CYS A 103 -12.67 15.49 2.06
CA CYS A 103 -13.70 16.02 2.94
C CYS A 103 -13.58 17.54 3.16
N SER A 104 -12.37 18.09 3.31
CA SER A 104 -12.16 19.54 3.51
C SER A 104 -12.31 20.39 2.24
N GLY A 105 -12.65 19.78 1.09
CA GLY A 105 -12.71 20.49 -0.19
C GLY A 105 -11.32 20.65 -0.85
N PHE A 106 -10.27 20.09 -0.25
CA PHE A 106 -8.93 20.09 -0.83
C PHE A 106 -8.93 19.23 -2.10
N LYS A 107 -8.57 19.82 -3.22
CA LYS A 107 -8.62 19.15 -4.52
C LYS A 107 -7.37 18.29 -4.74
N VAL A 108 -7.41 17.05 -4.26
CA VAL A 108 -6.33 16.04 -4.39
C VAL A 108 -5.88 15.83 -5.85
N GLY A 109 -6.72 16.14 -6.83
CA GLY A 109 -6.38 16.00 -8.26
C GLY A 109 -5.96 17.27 -9.00
N ARG A 110 -6.37 18.47 -8.56
CA ARG A 110 -6.18 19.74 -9.33
C ARG A 110 -5.05 20.64 -8.83
N SER A 111 -4.38 20.31 -7.73
CA SER A 111 -3.12 20.98 -7.36
C SER A 111 -1.96 20.63 -8.31
N GLN A 112 -2.15 19.62 -9.17
CA GLN A 112 -1.19 19.24 -10.19
C GLN A 112 -1.30 20.16 -11.41
N ARG A 113 -0.14 20.64 -11.91
CA ARG A 113 -0.08 21.54 -13.08
C ARG A 113 -0.85 20.94 -14.26
N THR A 114 -1.65 21.76 -14.95
CA THR A 114 -2.32 21.38 -16.19
C THR A 114 -1.30 20.82 -17.18
N GLY A 115 -1.49 19.57 -17.62
CA GLY A 115 -0.56 18.88 -18.52
C GLY A 115 0.61 18.15 -17.85
N LYS A 116 0.71 18.09 -16.50
CA LYS A 116 1.75 17.31 -15.79
C LYS A 116 1.84 15.86 -16.25
N PHE A 117 0.69 15.27 -16.57
CA PHE A 117 0.57 13.89 -17.04
C PHE A 117 0.32 13.81 -18.56
N ARG A 118 0.58 14.88 -19.31
CA ARG A 118 0.56 14.80 -20.76
C ARG A 118 1.79 13.97 -21.20
N PHE A 119 1.56 12.96 -22.04
CA PHE A 119 2.60 12.03 -22.50
C PHE A 119 3.23 11.14 -21.41
N VAL A 120 2.50 10.85 -20.33
CA VAL A 120 2.88 9.80 -19.37
C VAL A 120 1.98 8.58 -19.57
N GLU A 121 2.57 7.39 -19.45
CA GLU A 121 1.81 6.14 -19.42
C GLU A 121 1.43 5.78 -17.98
N ILE A 122 2.35 6.02 -17.05
CA ILE A 122 2.17 5.80 -15.61
C ILE A 122 2.33 7.15 -14.90
N SER A 123 1.30 7.54 -14.16
CA SER A 123 1.26 8.81 -13.42
C SER A 123 1.97 8.76 -12.07
N GLY A 124 2.27 7.57 -11.57
CA GLY A 124 2.94 7.32 -10.29
C GLY A 124 2.76 5.87 -9.86
N ILE A 125 3.09 5.58 -8.61
CA ILE A 125 2.87 4.27 -7.99
C ILE A 125 2.10 4.43 -6.68
N VAL A 126 1.34 3.43 -6.27
CA VAL A 126 0.90 3.23 -4.89
C VAL A 126 1.72 2.11 -4.29
N ALA A 127 2.18 2.30 -3.05
CA ALA A 127 2.83 1.25 -2.29
C ALA A 127 2.27 1.16 -0.89
N ILE A 128 2.23 -0.06 -0.36
CA ILE A 128 1.88 -0.32 1.02
C ILE A 128 3.12 -0.75 1.79
N THR A 129 3.33 -0.13 2.93
CA THR A 129 4.38 -0.49 3.88
C THR A 129 3.80 -0.97 5.20
N CYS A 130 4.58 -1.70 5.99
CA CYS A 130 4.21 -1.96 7.39
C CYS A 130 4.61 -0.78 8.30
N ARG A 131 4.20 -0.79 9.58
CA ARG A 131 4.65 0.20 10.59
C ARG A 131 6.16 0.37 10.72
N HIS A 132 6.95 -0.66 10.36
CA HIS A 132 8.42 -0.61 10.37
C HIS A 132 9.00 -0.02 9.07
N ILE A 133 8.13 0.44 8.15
CA ILE A 133 8.47 1.09 6.87
C ILE A 133 9.16 0.11 5.91
N PHE A 134 8.72 -1.15 5.89
CA PHE A 134 9.11 -2.11 4.87
C PHE A 134 8.07 -2.12 3.78
N PHE A 135 8.50 -2.01 2.54
CA PHE A 135 7.64 -2.36 1.41
C PHE A 135 7.23 -3.82 1.54
N ARG A 136 5.95 -4.11 1.33
CA ARG A 136 5.45 -5.49 1.37
C ARG A 136 5.45 -6.09 -0.03
N SER A 137 5.75 -7.39 -0.10
CA SER A 137 5.68 -8.15 -1.35
C SER A 137 4.29 -8.06 -1.97
N GLY A 138 4.22 -7.95 -3.29
CA GLY A 138 2.96 -7.84 -4.01
C GLY A 138 2.13 -6.58 -3.70
N ALA A 139 2.67 -5.61 -2.98
CA ALA A 139 1.92 -4.47 -2.44
C ALA A 139 2.23 -3.13 -3.14
N VAL A 140 2.77 -3.17 -4.36
CA VAL A 140 3.05 -2.00 -5.20
C VAL A 140 2.31 -2.11 -6.52
N ILE A 141 1.75 -1.01 -6.99
CA ILE A 141 0.99 -0.97 -8.24
C ILE A 141 1.16 0.36 -8.97
N ASP A 142 1.20 0.28 -10.30
CA ASP A 142 1.24 1.44 -11.18
C ASP A 142 -0.10 2.19 -11.18
N LEU A 143 -0.02 3.52 -11.07
CA LEU A 143 -1.17 4.41 -11.22
C LEU A 143 -1.30 4.87 -12.66
N ILE A 144 -2.43 4.55 -13.27
CA ILE A 144 -2.83 5.07 -14.58
C ILE A 144 -3.78 6.26 -14.35
N MET A 145 -3.65 7.31 -15.18
CA MET A 145 -4.39 8.57 -15.04
C MET A 145 -5.91 8.36 -14.86
N GLY A 146 -6.53 9.26 -14.09
CA GLY A 146 -7.99 9.26 -13.89
C GLY A 146 -8.47 8.52 -12.63
N LYS A 147 -7.53 7.94 -11.85
CA LYS A 147 -7.61 7.44 -10.46
C LYS A 147 -8.68 6.37 -10.19
N ARG A 148 -8.33 5.30 -9.47
CA ARG A 148 -9.30 4.37 -8.86
C ARG A 148 -8.75 3.83 -7.55
N TYR A 149 -9.43 4.08 -6.43
CA TYR A 149 -9.13 3.44 -5.14
C TYR A 149 -9.01 1.91 -5.24
N SER A 150 -9.58 1.30 -6.29
CA SER A 150 -9.34 -0.08 -6.67
C SER A 150 -7.86 -0.44 -6.76
N PHE A 151 -7.00 0.40 -7.35
CA PHE A 151 -5.56 0.11 -7.40
C PHE A 151 -4.97 0.00 -5.99
N THR A 152 -5.34 0.92 -5.09
CA THR A 152 -4.98 0.83 -3.66
C THR A 152 -5.52 -0.45 -3.01
N ASN A 153 -6.74 -0.90 -3.36
CA ASN A 153 -7.26 -2.19 -2.89
C ASN A 153 -6.39 -3.37 -3.33
N PHE A 154 -5.94 -3.40 -4.59
CA PHE A 154 -5.05 -4.46 -5.09
C PHE A 154 -3.71 -4.46 -4.35
N ALA A 155 -3.13 -3.28 -4.12
CA ALA A 155 -1.89 -3.14 -3.36
C ALA A 155 -2.08 -3.58 -1.90
N LEU A 156 -3.18 -3.17 -1.24
CA LEU A 156 -3.51 -3.59 0.13
C LEU A 156 -3.79 -5.09 0.24
N ALA A 157 -4.49 -5.69 -0.73
CA ALA A 157 -4.70 -7.13 -0.78
C ALA A 157 -3.39 -7.91 -0.91
N GLY A 158 -2.44 -7.39 -1.70
CA GLY A 158 -1.08 -7.92 -1.75
C GLY A 158 -0.36 -7.82 -0.40
N ALA A 159 -0.44 -6.67 0.26
CA ALA A 159 0.13 -6.48 1.59
C ALA A 159 -0.46 -7.40 2.67
N MET A 160 -1.73 -7.75 2.59
CA MET A 160 -2.41 -8.63 3.55
C MET A 160 -2.12 -10.12 3.34
N ARG A 161 -1.43 -10.49 2.26
CA ARG A 161 -1.09 -11.88 1.98
C ARG A 161 -0.20 -12.45 3.08
N GLY A 162 -0.60 -13.60 3.63
CA GLY A 162 0.08 -14.28 4.73
C GLY A 162 -0.32 -13.76 6.11
N ASP A 163 -1.12 -12.70 6.18
CA ASP A 163 -1.58 -12.09 7.42
C ASP A 163 -3.06 -12.45 7.72
N GLU A 164 -3.77 -13.16 6.84
CA GLU A 164 -5.24 -13.31 6.88
C GLU A 164 -5.78 -13.95 8.16
N GLU A 165 -4.95 -14.74 8.85
CA GLU A 165 -5.30 -15.40 10.12
C GLU A 165 -4.97 -14.57 11.37
N LEU A 166 -4.34 -13.40 11.19
CA LEU A 166 -4.03 -12.50 12.30
C LEU A 166 -5.32 -11.92 12.90
N PRO A 167 -5.33 -11.66 14.23
CA PRO A 167 -6.58 -11.40 14.94
C PRO A 167 -7.21 -10.03 14.61
N GLU A 168 -6.40 -9.05 14.25
CA GLU A 168 -6.80 -7.68 13.98
C GLU A 168 -5.95 -7.09 12.86
N HIS A 169 -6.47 -6.13 12.10
CA HIS A 169 -5.72 -5.46 11.05
C HIS A 169 -5.93 -3.95 11.12
N HIS A 170 -4.87 -3.19 10.86
CA HIS A 170 -4.88 -1.74 10.93
C HIS A 170 -4.46 -1.14 9.59
N TRP A 171 -5.20 -0.14 9.11
CA TRP A 171 -4.97 0.50 7.82
C TRP A 171 -4.91 2.02 7.94
N SER A 172 -3.85 2.61 7.41
CA SER A 172 -3.67 4.05 7.38
C SER A 172 -3.53 4.57 5.95
N TYR A 173 -4.28 5.64 5.66
CA TYR A 173 -4.30 6.27 4.34
C TYR A 173 -4.76 7.72 4.44
N ASP A 174 -4.09 8.64 3.73
CA ASP A 174 -4.35 10.08 3.82
C ASP A 174 -5.82 10.42 3.56
N VAL A 175 -6.38 9.81 2.51
CA VAL A 175 -7.75 10.07 2.08
C VAL A 175 -8.73 9.01 2.57
N LEU A 176 -8.45 8.39 3.73
CA LEU A 176 -9.26 7.30 4.28
C LEU A 176 -10.75 7.66 4.40
N CYS A 177 -11.08 8.86 4.86
CA CYS A 177 -12.47 9.26 5.12
C CYS A 177 -13.37 9.26 3.86
N ILE A 178 -12.77 9.42 2.68
CA ILE A 178 -13.47 9.31 1.39
C ILE A 178 -13.29 7.92 0.77
N TYR A 179 -12.15 7.28 1.01
CA TYR A 179 -11.88 5.92 0.57
C TYR A 179 -12.86 4.90 1.20
N ILE A 180 -13.17 5.05 2.50
CA ILE A 180 -13.94 4.06 3.27
C ILE A 180 -15.42 3.96 2.84
N LYS A 181 -16.00 5.03 2.29
CA LYS A 181 -17.44 5.14 1.97
C LYS A 181 -18.00 4.04 1.06
N GLN A 182 -17.14 3.45 0.23
CA GLN A 182 -17.50 2.36 -0.67
C GLN A 182 -16.46 1.23 -0.60
N MET A 183 -15.73 1.13 0.52
CA MET A 183 -14.64 0.17 0.63
C MET A 183 -15.19 -1.24 0.53
N LEU A 184 -16.19 -1.62 1.33
CA LEU A 184 -16.72 -2.99 1.33
C LEU A 184 -17.29 -3.42 -0.01
N GLU A 185 -18.00 -2.53 -0.72
CA GLU A 185 -18.54 -2.79 -2.05
C GLU A 185 -17.41 -3.02 -3.05
N ARG A 186 -16.40 -2.14 -3.07
CA ARG A 186 -15.23 -2.31 -3.96
C ARG A 186 -14.47 -3.60 -3.66
N TRP A 187 -14.30 -3.94 -2.38
CA TRP A 187 -13.63 -5.16 -1.97
C TRP A 187 -14.45 -6.41 -2.31
N GLY A 188 -15.78 -6.35 -2.24
CA GLY A 188 -16.68 -7.45 -2.63
C GLY A 188 -16.57 -7.84 -4.10
N VAL A 189 -16.23 -6.89 -4.99
CA VAL A 189 -16.06 -7.15 -6.42
C VAL A 189 -14.81 -7.99 -6.72
N TYR A 190 -13.67 -7.66 -6.10
CA TYR A 190 -12.37 -8.24 -6.47
C TYR A 190 -11.85 -9.25 -5.45
N PHE A 191 -12.19 -9.08 -4.18
CA PHE A 191 -11.63 -9.82 -3.04
C PHE A 191 -12.72 -10.23 -2.03
N PRO A 192 -13.79 -10.93 -2.45
CA PRO A 192 -14.92 -11.26 -1.58
C PRO A 192 -14.50 -12.04 -0.32
N LYS A 193 -13.43 -12.86 -0.42
CA LYS A 193 -12.87 -13.60 0.72
C LYS A 193 -12.24 -12.73 1.80
N LEU A 194 -11.75 -11.53 1.43
CA LEU A 194 -11.12 -10.59 2.37
C LEU A 194 -12.12 -9.62 3.01
N VAL A 195 -13.34 -9.52 2.48
CA VAL A 195 -14.39 -8.62 3.01
C VAL A 195 -14.62 -8.78 4.52
N PRO A 196 -14.68 -9.99 5.11
CA PRO A 196 -14.85 -10.14 6.55
C PRO A 196 -13.73 -9.51 7.39
N ILE A 197 -12.51 -9.50 6.86
CA ILE A 197 -11.34 -8.85 7.50
C ILE A 197 -11.46 -7.34 7.34
N ILE A 198 -11.74 -6.87 6.12
CA ILE A 198 -11.88 -5.44 5.82
C ILE A 198 -13.00 -4.78 6.63
N ALA A 199 -14.13 -5.47 6.83
CA ALA A 199 -15.25 -4.97 7.63
C ALA A 199 -14.90 -4.74 9.11
N LYS A 200 -13.83 -5.37 9.61
CA LYS A 200 -13.34 -5.25 10.99
C LYS A 200 -12.01 -4.50 11.09
N MET A 201 -11.51 -3.99 9.98
CA MET A 201 -10.22 -3.33 9.91
C MET A 201 -10.27 -1.97 10.61
N PHE A 202 -9.35 -1.75 11.55
CA PHE A 202 -9.19 -0.46 12.21
C PHE A 202 -8.54 0.51 11.23
N CYS A 203 -9.18 1.64 10.97
CA CYS A 203 -8.72 2.56 9.95
C CYS A 203 -8.47 3.96 10.53
N CYS A 204 -7.29 4.53 10.29
CA CYS A 204 -6.93 5.88 10.73
C CYS A 204 -6.28 6.72 9.61
N ILE A 205 -6.32 8.05 9.77
CA ILE A 205 -5.61 8.98 8.89
C ILE A 205 -4.26 9.33 9.56
N PRO A 206 -3.15 9.37 8.80
CA PRO A 206 -1.86 9.81 9.32
C PRO A 206 -1.91 11.14 10.08
N LEU A 207 -1.07 11.28 11.10
CA LEU A 207 -1.21 12.32 12.14
C LEU A 207 -0.97 13.75 11.63
N PHE A 208 -0.14 13.95 10.63
CA PHE A 208 0.01 15.26 9.99
C PHE A 208 -1.18 15.55 9.08
N HIS A 209 -1.58 14.56 8.27
CA HIS A 209 -2.67 14.71 7.31
C HIS A 209 -4.02 14.95 7.98
N ILE A 210 -4.30 14.36 9.15
CA ILE A 210 -5.60 14.46 9.82
C ILE A 210 -6.02 15.91 10.10
N HIS A 211 -5.08 16.82 10.36
CA HIS A 211 -5.35 18.24 10.58
C HIS A 211 -5.91 18.95 9.34
N SER A 212 -5.67 18.39 8.15
CA SER A 212 -6.24 18.89 6.89
C SER A 212 -7.64 18.34 6.61
N HIS A 213 -8.22 17.54 7.52
CA HIS A 213 -9.57 16.98 7.41
C HIS A 213 -10.57 17.72 8.32
N ARG A 214 -11.87 17.52 8.05
CA ARG A 214 -12.95 18.12 8.86
C ARG A 214 -12.89 17.60 10.30
N ASP A 215 -13.40 18.37 11.25
CA ASP A 215 -13.42 18.04 12.69
C ASP A 215 -13.94 16.64 13.00
N LEU A 216 -15.01 16.21 12.31
CA LEU A 216 -15.54 14.84 12.45
C LEU A 216 -14.51 13.77 12.06
N CYS A 217 -13.72 13.99 11.02
CA CYS A 217 -12.64 13.06 10.66
C CYS A 217 -11.55 13.06 11.74
N GLN A 218 -11.23 14.22 12.33
CA GLN A 218 -10.23 14.30 13.40
C GLN A 218 -10.69 13.56 14.66
N ALA A 219 -12.00 13.59 14.97
CA ALA A 219 -12.55 12.82 16.07
C ALA A 219 -12.58 11.29 15.79
N VAL A 220 -12.97 10.90 14.57
CA VAL A 220 -13.23 9.49 14.23
C VAL A 220 -11.98 8.72 13.79
N PHE A 221 -11.07 9.36 13.05
CA PHE A 221 -9.94 8.70 12.38
C PHE A 221 -8.58 9.09 12.96
N SER A 222 -8.53 9.88 14.04
CA SER A 222 -7.28 10.20 14.71
C SER A 222 -6.73 8.97 15.44
N MET A 223 -5.44 8.70 15.21
CA MET A 223 -4.72 7.61 15.86
C MET A 223 -4.62 7.78 17.38
N CYS A 224 -4.62 9.02 17.87
CA CYS A 224 -4.53 9.32 19.31
C CYS A 224 -5.74 8.81 20.11
N TYR A 225 -6.87 8.58 19.44
CA TYR A 225 -8.10 8.08 20.07
C TYR A 225 -8.41 6.63 19.68
N ALA A 226 -7.58 6.00 18.85
CA ALA A 226 -7.81 4.67 18.32
C ALA A 226 -6.99 3.61 19.07
N ILE A 227 -7.68 2.57 19.56
CA ILE A 227 -7.04 1.43 20.20
C ILE A 227 -6.15 0.71 19.17
N GLY A 228 -4.98 0.25 19.62
CA GLY A 228 -4.06 -0.54 18.79
C GLY A 228 -3.00 0.25 18.02
N TRP A 229 -3.15 1.57 17.92
CA TRP A 229 -2.22 2.42 17.16
C TRP A 229 -1.01 2.88 17.97
N GLY A 230 -1.13 2.98 19.30
CA GLY A 230 -0.07 3.50 20.16
C GLY A 230 0.35 4.92 19.77
N LEU A 231 1.66 5.20 19.78
CA LEU A 231 2.23 6.49 19.35
C LEU A 231 2.69 6.48 17.88
N LEU A 232 2.07 5.66 17.04
CA LEU A 232 2.33 5.69 15.60
C LEU A 232 1.77 6.99 14.99
N HIS A 233 2.54 7.60 14.09
CA HIS A 233 2.11 8.76 13.32
C HIS A 233 1.81 8.43 11.84
N MET A 234 2.30 7.29 11.35
CA MET A 234 2.15 6.75 9.99
C MET A 234 2.57 7.62 8.80
N GLU A 235 2.99 8.87 9.01
CA GLU A 235 3.63 9.70 7.96
C GLU A 235 4.92 9.07 7.40
N THR A 236 5.51 8.13 8.12
CA THR A 236 6.77 7.50 7.72
C THR A 236 6.70 6.73 6.41
N VAL A 237 5.50 6.39 5.93
CA VAL A 237 5.30 5.77 4.61
C VAL A 237 5.82 6.68 3.48
N GLU A 238 5.89 8.00 3.69
CA GLU A 238 6.40 8.95 2.70
C GLU A 238 7.93 9.09 2.70
N HIS A 239 8.60 8.74 3.81
CA HIS A 239 10.05 8.90 3.95
C HIS A 239 10.89 8.21 2.85
N PRO A 240 10.56 6.96 2.41
CA PRO A 240 11.30 6.32 1.32
C PRO A 240 11.29 7.16 0.04
N TRP A 241 10.22 7.91 -0.23
CA TRP A 241 10.07 8.68 -1.46
C TRP A 241 11.13 9.75 -1.63
N ALA A 242 11.56 10.41 -0.55
CA ALA A 242 12.64 11.39 -0.61
C ALA A 242 13.94 10.81 -1.17
N ARG A 243 14.22 9.53 -0.90
CA ARG A 243 15.40 8.82 -1.42
C ARG A 243 15.13 8.24 -2.81
N LEU A 244 14.01 7.53 -2.98
CA LEU A 244 13.67 6.84 -4.22
C LEU A 244 13.45 7.81 -5.39
N ASN A 245 12.90 9.00 -5.12
CA ASN A 245 12.70 10.01 -6.15
C ASN A 245 14.00 10.56 -6.74
N LYS A 246 15.16 10.34 -6.10
CA LYS A 246 16.47 10.64 -6.70
C LYS A 246 16.75 9.78 -7.94
N ALA A 247 16.20 8.57 -7.99
CA ALA A 247 16.28 7.67 -9.15
C ALA A 247 15.13 7.89 -10.14
N ALA A 248 14.14 8.74 -9.85
CA ALA A 248 12.94 8.86 -10.69
C ALA A 248 13.25 9.31 -12.12
N ALA A 249 14.24 10.18 -12.33
CA ALA A 249 14.59 10.69 -13.65
C ALA A 249 15.05 9.60 -14.63
N PRO A 250 16.07 8.75 -14.31
CA PRO A 250 16.44 7.65 -15.19
C PRO A 250 15.34 6.58 -15.30
N LEU A 251 14.66 6.23 -14.21
CA LEU A 251 13.60 5.20 -14.21
C LEU A 251 12.41 5.59 -15.09
N ARG A 252 12.07 6.88 -15.13
CA ARG A 252 10.99 7.42 -15.97
C ARG A 252 11.19 7.16 -17.46
N GLU A 253 12.44 7.02 -17.88
CA GLU A 253 12.81 6.77 -19.28
C GLU A 253 12.98 5.27 -19.59
N MET A 254 12.99 4.37 -18.59
CA MET A 254 13.17 2.92 -18.82
C MET A 254 11.95 2.26 -19.49
N THR A 255 12.16 1.08 -20.08
CA THR A 255 11.07 0.21 -20.54
C THR A 255 10.32 -0.40 -19.34
N GLY A 256 9.09 -0.87 -19.53
CA GLY A 256 8.22 -1.25 -18.41
C GLY A 256 8.78 -2.35 -17.50
N GLY A 257 9.31 -3.43 -18.07
CA GLY A 257 9.89 -4.55 -17.32
C GLY A 257 11.14 -4.12 -16.54
N ALA A 258 12.08 -3.49 -17.24
CA ALA A 258 13.31 -2.99 -16.64
C ALA A 258 13.07 -1.95 -15.53
N CYS A 259 12.05 -1.10 -15.68
CA CYS A 259 11.64 -0.15 -14.64
C CYS A 259 11.12 -0.86 -13.38
N HIS A 260 10.28 -1.88 -13.54
CA HIS A 260 9.78 -2.69 -12.42
C HIS A 260 10.91 -3.41 -11.68
N ASP A 261 11.85 -3.99 -12.41
CA ASP A 261 13.02 -4.67 -11.82
C ASP A 261 13.93 -3.68 -11.06
N ALA A 262 14.18 -2.49 -11.61
CA ALA A 262 14.96 -1.47 -10.92
C ALA A 262 14.26 -0.97 -9.64
N TYR A 263 12.93 -0.84 -9.63
CA TYR A 263 12.19 -0.54 -8.39
C TYR A 263 12.26 -1.70 -7.39
N ASN A 264 12.22 -2.96 -7.84
CA ASN A 264 12.40 -4.11 -6.95
C ASN A 264 13.75 -4.03 -6.23
N ASP A 265 14.82 -3.69 -6.95
CA ASP A 265 16.15 -3.52 -6.35
C ASP A 265 16.19 -2.37 -5.35
N LEU A 266 15.59 -1.22 -5.70
CA LEU A 266 15.55 -0.05 -4.81
C LEU A 266 14.74 -0.31 -3.53
N PHE A 267 13.60 -1.01 -3.63
CA PHE A 267 12.81 -1.40 -2.47
C PHE A 267 13.52 -2.45 -1.61
N ASN A 268 14.20 -3.42 -2.22
CA ASN A 268 15.04 -4.37 -1.51
C ASN A 268 16.19 -3.69 -0.77
N PHE A 269 16.84 -2.72 -1.42
CA PHE A 269 17.88 -1.93 -0.81
C PHE A 269 17.34 -1.14 0.40
N TRP A 270 16.18 -0.50 0.28
CA TRP A 270 15.52 0.18 1.39
C TRP A 270 15.19 -0.77 2.54
N ASN A 271 14.51 -1.89 2.25
CA ASN A 271 14.15 -2.89 3.26
C ASN A 271 15.41 -3.47 3.93
N ARG A 272 16.52 -3.65 3.19
CA ARG A 272 17.80 -4.12 3.74
C ARG A 272 18.38 -3.12 4.73
N GLU A 273 18.49 -1.85 4.34
CA GLU A 273 18.96 -0.80 5.26
C GLU A 273 18.08 -0.72 6.51
N LYS A 274 16.76 -0.87 6.36
CA LYS A 274 15.85 -0.91 7.50
C LYS A 274 16.10 -2.11 8.41
N LEU A 275 16.34 -3.29 7.82
CA LEU A 275 16.60 -4.52 8.57
C LEU A 275 17.91 -4.42 9.35
N GLU A 276 18.98 -4.00 8.68
CA GLU A 276 20.34 -3.91 9.26
C GLU A 276 20.39 -2.88 10.40
N ARG A 277 19.67 -1.76 10.28
CA ARG A 277 19.70 -0.68 11.27
C ARG A 277 18.69 -0.80 12.40
N MET A 278 17.69 -1.68 12.29
CA MET A 278 16.69 -1.80 13.36
C MET A 278 17.26 -2.33 14.66
N GLY A 279 18.31 -3.14 14.61
CA GLY A 279 19.03 -3.59 15.82
C GLY A 279 19.73 -2.46 16.58
N GLU A 280 19.97 -1.30 15.95
CA GLU A 280 20.58 -0.12 16.57
C GLU A 280 19.53 0.79 17.25
N CYS A 281 18.24 0.53 17.02
CA CYS A 281 17.12 1.38 17.47
C CYS A 281 16.20 0.69 18.48
N LEU A 282 16.53 -0.54 18.91
CA LEU A 282 15.89 -1.28 20.00
C LEU A 282 16.67 -1.05 21.30
#